data_AF-A0AAN6LCQ1-F1
#
_entry.id   AF-A0AAN6LCQ1-F1
#
_cell.length_a   1.000
_cell.length_b   1.000
_cell.length_c   1.000
_cell.angle_alpha   90.00
_cell.angle_beta   90.00
_cell.angle_gamma   90.00
#
_symmetry.space_group_name_H-M   'P 1'
#
loop_
_entity.id
_entity.type
_entity.pdbx_description
1 polymer ?
#
loop_
_entity_poly.entity_id
_entity_poly.type
_entity_poly.pdbx_seq_one_letter_code
_entity_poly.pdbx_strand_id
1 'polypeptide(L)'
;MGSHINPTTHSLRSNTIIPSEAPSAQRLFNDIRKVILTTNDSTDLAFPNIPPSAGLQIATSFSEDPDIERAHPRISYNSVTQVLTARVMPSRILDCHQDWLFKELCYHMSSEGFLTAAEILELNIGTGTSG
;
A
#
# COMPACT_ATOMS: atom_id res chain seq x y z
N MET A 1 -41.81 -55.80 -18.29
CA MET A 1 -41.38 -54.39 -18.19
C MET A 1 -40.43 -54.25 -17.00
N GLY A 2 -39.11 -54.21 -17.25
CA GLY A 2 -38.10 -54.04 -16.20
C GLY A 2 -37.65 -52.57 -16.14
N SER A 3 -37.65 -51.98 -14.95
CA SER A 3 -37.19 -50.62 -14.68
C SER A 3 -35.67 -50.58 -14.52
N HIS A 4 -34.98 -49.87 -15.42
CA HIS A 4 -33.55 -49.54 -15.29
C HIS A 4 -33.36 -48.38 -14.31
N ILE A 5 -32.62 -48.64 -13.23
CA ILE A 5 -32.16 -47.62 -12.28
C ILE A 5 -30.71 -47.29 -12.66
N ASN A 6 -30.47 -46.07 -13.15
CA ASN A 6 -29.11 -45.59 -13.40
C ASN A 6 -28.47 -45.16 -12.06
N PRO A 7 -27.28 -45.64 -11.68
CA PRO A 7 -26.60 -45.14 -10.49
C PRO A 7 -26.04 -43.75 -10.78
N THR A 8 -26.41 -42.78 -9.95
CA THR A 8 -25.84 -41.44 -9.95
C THR A 8 -24.45 -41.51 -9.32
N THR A 9 -23.41 -41.41 -10.14
CA THR A 9 -22.02 -41.37 -9.68
C THR A 9 -21.78 -40.07 -8.90
N HIS A 10 -21.81 -40.15 -7.57
CA HIS A 10 -21.47 -39.02 -6.70
C HIS A 10 -19.96 -38.79 -6.77
N SER A 11 -19.55 -37.65 -7.32
CA SER A 11 -18.15 -37.22 -7.36
C SER A 11 -17.69 -36.77 -5.96
N LEU A 12 -16.61 -37.36 -5.46
CA LEU A 12 -16.02 -37.02 -4.16
C LEU A 12 -15.20 -35.72 -4.27
N ARG A 13 -15.33 -34.84 -3.27
CA ARG A 13 -14.63 -33.55 -3.14
C ARG A 13 -13.09 -33.64 -3.13
N SER A 14 -12.52 -34.84 -3.05
CA SER A 14 -11.10 -35.09 -2.84
C SER A 14 -10.20 -34.92 -4.07
N ASN A 15 -10.77 -34.69 -5.27
CA ASN A 15 -9.99 -34.60 -6.51
C ASN A 15 -9.98 -33.21 -7.15
N THR A 16 -10.45 -32.18 -6.46
CA THR A 16 -10.39 -30.81 -6.97
C THR A 16 -9.05 -30.19 -6.58
N ILE A 17 -8.18 -29.94 -7.56
CA ILE A 17 -7.10 -28.96 -7.42
C ILE A 17 -7.78 -27.64 -7.11
N ILE A 18 -7.80 -27.24 -5.83
CA ILE A 18 -8.31 -25.94 -5.41
C ILE A 18 -7.34 -24.91 -6.02
N PRO A 19 -7.77 -24.07 -6.98
CA PRO A 19 -6.96 -22.94 -7.40
C PRO A 19 -6.71 -22.11 -6.14
N SER A 20 -5.45 -21.80 -5.83
CA SER A 20 -5.08 -20.94 -4.71
C SER A 20 -5.94 -19.67 -4.77
N GLU A 21 -6.95 -19.60 -3.91
CA GLU A 21 -7.89 -18.49 -3.89
C GLU A 21 -7.08 -17.23 -3.57
N ALA A 22 -7.17 -16.21 -4.43
CA ALA A 22 -6.49 -14.95 -4.18
C ALA A 22 -6.87 -14.47 -2.78
N PRO A 23 -5.90 -14.03 -1.95
CA PRO A 23 -6.19 -13.60 -0.59
C PRO A 23 -7.24 -12.48 -0.65
N SER A 24 -8.31 -12.63 0.12
CA SER A 24 -9.38 -11.63 0.14
C SER A 24 -8.83 -10.27 0.56
N ALA A 25 -9.40 -9.19 0.04
CA ALA A 25 -8.98 -7.82 0.36
C ALA A 25 -8.89 -7.57 1.89
N GLN A 26 -9.80 -8.18 2.66
CA GLN A 26 -9.79 -8.11 4.12
C GLN A 26 -8.58 -8.81 4.76
N ARG A 27 -8.17 -9.97 4.24
CA ARG A 27 -6.97 -10.66 4.75
C ARG A 27 -5.73 -9.84 4.45
N LEU A 28 -5.59 -9.36 3.21
CA LEU A 28 -4.50 -8.47 2.81
C LEU A 28 -4.44 -7.22 3.69
N PHE A 29 -5.59 -6.58 3.94
CA PHE A 29 -5.69 -5.44 4.85
C PHE A 29 -5.15 -5.77 6.24
N ASN A 30 -5.65 -6.84 6.86
CA ASN A 30 -5.25 -7.23 8.22
C ASN A 30 -3.76 -7.57 8.33
N ASP A 31 -3.22 -8.27 7.33
CA ASP A 31 -1.82 -8.67 7.30
C ASP A 31 -0.91 -7.46 7.18
N ILE A 32 -1.20 -6.56 6.22
CA ILE A 32 -0.44 -5.32 6.01
C ILE A 32 -0.55 -4.41 7.24
N ARG A 33 -1.75 -4.24 7.78
CA ARG A 33 -2.01 -3.47 9.01
C ARG A 33 -1.13 -3.97 10.15
N LYS A 34 -1.09 -5.28 10.36
CA LYS A 34 -0.26 -5.88 11.40
C LYS A 34 1.21 -5.54 11.21
N VAL A 35 1.74 -5.70 10.00
CA VAL A 35 3.15 -5.39 9.71
C VAL A 35 3.46 -3.92 10.02
N ILE A 36 2.62 -2.99 9.53
CA ILE A 36 2.78 -1.56 9.78
C ILE A 36 2.81 -1.27 11.29
N LEU A 37 1.83 -1.77 12.05
CA LEU A 37 1.71 -1.49 13.48
C LEU A 37 2.80 -2.14 14.34
N THR A 38 3.43 -3.22 13.85
CA THR A 38 4.56 -3.87 14.54
C THR A 38 5.92 -3.31 14.17
N THR A 39 5.98 -2.43 13.16
CA THR A 39 7.24 -1.83 12.70
C THR A 39 7.59 -0.66 13.60
N ASN A 40 8.64 -0.81 14.39
CA ASN A 40 9.10 0.23 15.34
C ASN A 40 10.23 1.10 14.78
N ASP A 41 10.86 0.67 13.69
CA ASP A 41 11.98 1.35 13.05
C ASP A 41 11.54 2.08 11.79
N SER A 42 12.29 3.11 11.40
CA SER A 42 12.11 3.78 10.11
C SER A 42 12.30 2.79 8.97
N THR A 43 11.22 2.39 8.29
CA THR A 43 11.26 1.32 7.29
C THR A 43 10.33 1.61 6.11
N ASP A 44 10.83 1.34 4.90
CA ASP A 44 10.04 1.31 3.67
C ASP A 44 9.55 -0.11 3.41
N LEU A 45 8.24 -0.32 3.56
CA LEU A 45 7.59 -1.61 3.32
C LEU A 45 7.00 -1.63 1.92
N ALA A 46 7.20 -2.74 1.20
CA ALA A 46 6.62 -2.98 -0.11
C ALA A 46 5.83 -4.29 -0.13
N PHE A 47 4.58 -4.21 -0.57
CA PHE A 47 3.64 -5.32 -0.66
C PHE A 47 3.26 -5.53 -2.14
N PRO A 48 3.92 -6.48 -2.84
CA PRO A 48 3.67 -6.73 -4.25
C PRO A 48 2.44 -7.62 -4.46
N ASN A 49 2.00 -7.72 -5.72
CA ASN A 49 0.93 -8.60 -6.19
C ASN A 49 -0.44 -8.31 -5.57
N ILE A 50 -0.73 -7.02 -5.29
CA ILE A 50 -2.05 -6.61 -4.81
C ILE A 50 -2.95 -6.27 -6.01
N PRO A 51 -4.06 -7.00 -6.22
CA PRO A 51 -4.97 -6.74 -7.33
C PRO A 51 -5.50 -5.30 -7.30
N PRO A 52 -5.68 -4.62 -8.45
CA PRO A 52 -6.14 -3.21 -8.51
C PRO A 52 -7.41 -2.91 -7.71
N SER A 53 -8.39 -3.80 -7.76
CA SER A 53 -9.64 -3.67 -7.00
C SER A 53 -9.41 -3.73 -5.48
N ALA A 54 -8.54 -4.63 -5.03
CA ALA A 54 -8.19 -4.77 -3.61
C ALA A 54 -7.27 -3.64 -3.14
N GLY A 55 -6.28 -3.23 -3.94
CA GLY A 55 -5.30 -2.22 -3.58
C GLY A 55 -5.94 -0.85 -3.34
N LEU A 56 -6.89 -0.44 -4.19
CA LEU A 56 -7.64 0.78 -3.97
C LEU A 56 -8.50 0.70 -2.70
N GLN A 57 -9.20 -0.42 -2.49
CA GLN A 57 -10.00 -0.62 -1.28
C GLN A 57 -9.14 -0.55 -0.01
N ILE A 58 -7.99 -1.24 0.01
CA ILE A 58 -7.06 -1.26 1.13
C ILE A 58 -6.51 0.14 1.41
N ALA A 59 -6.07 0.87 0.37
CA ALA A 59 -5.52 2.21 0.53
C ALA A 59 -6.57 3.18 1.11
N THR A 60 -7.82 3.11 0.64
CA THR A 60 -8.92 3.91 1.20
C THR A 60 -9.22 3.49 2.64
N SER A 61 -9.32 2.19 2.94
CA SER A 61 -9.60 1.70 4.30
C SER A 61 -8.50 2.07 5.30
N PHE A 62 -7.24 2.16 4.88
CA PHE A 62 -6.17 2.64 5.76
C PHE A 62 -6.31 4.11 6.15
N SER A 63 -6.90 4.95 5.30
CA SER A 63 -7.17 6.35 5.66
C SER A 63 -8.28 6.51 6.71
N GLU A 64 -9.09 5.46 6.91
CA GLU A 64 -10.20 5.43 7.87
C GLU A 64 -9.84 4.64 9.15
N ASP A 65 -8.67 3.99 9.20
CA ASP A 65 -8.25 3.19 10.36
C ASP A 65 -7.51 4.05 11.40
N PRO A 66 -8.04 4.19 12.62
CA PRO A 66 -7.47 5.09 13.63
C PRO A 66 -6.10 4.65 14.15
N ASP A 67 -5.79 3.34 14.15
CA ASP A 67 -4.45 2.88 14.55
C ASP A 67 -3.42 3.16 13.47
N ILE A 68 -3.81 3.03 12.20
CA ILE A 68 -2.97 3.41 11.07
C ILE A 68 -2.75 4.92 11.06
N GLU A 69 -3.80 5.72 11.23
CA GLU A 69 -3.69 7.18 11.35
C GLU A 69 -2.71 7.57 12.46
N ARG A 70 -2.81 6.94 13.63
CA ARG A 70 -1.91 7.16 14.78
C ARG A 70 -0.47 6.76 14.49
N ALA A 71 -0.24 5.68 13.73
CA ALA A 71 1.10 5.28 13.30
C ALA A 71 1.67 6.21 12.22
N HIS A 72 0.82 7.02 11.57
CA HIS A 72 1.15 8.01 10.56
C HIS A 72 2.08 7.49 9.43
N PRO A 73 1.81 6.31 8.83
CA PRO A 73 2.60 5.84 7.72
C PRO A 73 2.27 6.60 6.43
N ARG A 74 3.26 6.80 5.57
CA ARG A 74 3.03 7.32 4.21
C ARG A 74 2.71 6.16 3.29
N ILE A 75 1.44 6.06 2.89
CA ILE A 75 0.91 4.96 2.07
C ILE A 75 0.78 5.40 0.61
N SER A 76 1.17 4.54 -0.33
CA SER A 76 0.95 4.74 -1.75
C SER A 76 0.66 3.42 -2.45
N TYR A 77 -0.28 3.40 -3.39
CA TYR A 77 -0.58 2.24 -4.21
C TYR A 77 -0.39 2.56 -5.70
N ASN A 78 0.32 1.68 -6.40
CA ASN A 78 0.50 1.75 -7.84
C ASN A 78 -0.21 0.56 -8.49
N SER A 79 -1.31 0.84 -9.21
CA SER A 79 -2.16 -0.17 -9.86
C SER A 79 -1.51 -0.84 -11.08
N VAL A 80 -0.52 -0.20 -11.71
CA VAL A 80 0.21 -0.74 -12.88
C VAL A 80 1.22 -1.78 -12.43
N THR A 81 1.99 -1.47 -11.39
CA THR A 81 2.98 -2.39 -10.81
C THR A 81 2.38 -3.33 -9.76
N GLN A 82 1.14 -3.05 -9.32
CA GLN A 82 0.42 -3.81 -8.29
C GLN A 82 1.17 -3.84 -6.95
N VAL A 83 1.85 -2.75 -6.62
CA VAL A 83 2.63 -2.60 -5.38
C VAL A 83 1.97 -1.56 -4.48
N LEU A 84 1.68 -1.96 -3.24
CA LEU A 84 1.38 -1.03 -2.16
C LEU A 84 2.65 -0.80 -1.35
N THR A 85 2.97 0.47 -1.10
CA THR A 85 4.09 0.88 -0.28
C THR A 85 3.59 1.56 0.98
N ALA A 86 4.25 1.30 2.10
CA ALA A 86 3.99 1.97 3.36
C ALA A 86 5.35 2.34 3.99
N ARG A 87 5.63 3.64 4.07
CA ARG A 87 6.78 4.14 4.82
C ARG A 87 6.37 4.40 6.25
N VAL A 88 6.97 3.68 7.19
CA VAL A 88 6.80 3.88 8.62
C VAL A 88 7.93 4.78 9.12
N MET A 89 7.57 5.93 9.68
CA MET A 89 8.51 6.86 10.32
C MET A 89 8.08 7.09 11.77
N PRO A 90 8.69 6.40 12.75
CA PRO A 90 8.24 6.37 14.14
C PRO A 90 8.26 7.74 14.85
N SER A 91 9.10 8.67 14.40
CA SER A 91 9.22 9.99 15.01
C SER A 91 8.89 11.11 14.03
N ARG A 92 7.88 11.89 14.38
CA ARG A 92 7.47 13.11 13.66
C ARG A 92 8.61 14.13 13.45
N ILE A 93 9.61 14.13 14.34
CA ILE A 93 10.80 15.00 14.25
C ILE A 93 11.66 14.62 13.02
N LEU A 94 11.72 13.34 12.65
CA LEU A 94 12.48 12.91 11.48
C LEU A 94 11.81 13.28 10.16
N ASP A 95 10.53 13.67 10.17
CA ASP A 95 9.79 14.00 8.93
C ASP A 95 9.39 15.48 8.82
N CYS A 96 9.48 16.24 9.93
CA CYS A 96 9.08 17.66 9.95
C CYS A 96 9.89 18.54 8.98
N HIS A 97 11.12 18.16 8.68
CA HIS A 97 11.97 18.89 7.75
C HIS A 97 11.46 18.75 6.30
N GLN A 98 10.79 17.65 5.93
CA GLN A 98 10.22 17.48 4.58
C GLN A 98 9.05 18.44 4.35
N ASP A 99 8.16 18.56 5.33
CA ASP A 99 7.03 19.49 5.30
C ASP A 99 7.49 20.95 5.20
N TRP A 100 8.52 21.31 5.97
CA TRP A 100 9.12 22.65 5.88
C TRP A 100 9.75 22.87 4.50
N LEU A 101 10.59 21.93 4.05
CA LEU A 101 11.31 22.04 2.78
C LEU A 101 10.35 22.16 1.59
N PHE A 102 9.28 21.35 1.56
CA PHE A 102 8.25 21.44 0.53
C PHE A 102 7.55 22.79 0.54
N LYS A 103 7.20 23.31 1.72
CA LYS A 103 6.54 24.61 1.83
C LYS A 103 7.43 25.75 1.38
N GLU A 104 8.68 25.74 1.83
CA GLU A 104 9.65 26.77 1.49
C GLU A 104 9.92 26.80 -0.02
N LEU A 105 10.20 25.64 -0.62
CA LEU A 105 10.55 25.55 -2.04
C LEU A 105 9.34 25.78 -2.96
N CYS A 106 8.20 25.15 -2.68
CA CYS A 106 7.05 25.20 -3.58
C CYS A 106 6.15 26.43 -3.39
N TYR A 107 6.00 26.93 -2.16
CA TYR A 107 5.11 28.07 -1.89
C TYR A 107 5.85 29.39 -1.75
N HIS A 108 6.99 29.45 -1.07
CA HIS A 108 7.70 30.73 -0.85
C HIS A 108 8.65 31.05 -2.00
N MET A 109 9.71 30.25 -2.16
CA MET A 109 10.80 30.53 -3.10
C MET A 109 10.35 30.52 -4.57
N SER A 110 9.40 29.66 -4.92
CA SER A 110 8.80 29.63 -6.27
C SER A 110 7.88 30.83 -6.53
N SER A 111 7.01 31.20 -5.58
CA SER A 111 6.04 32.28 -5.80
C SER A 111 6.67 33.67 -5.75
N GLU A 112 7.74 33.83 -4.97
CA GLU A 112 8.53 35.06 -4.88
C GLU A 112 9.54 35.19 -6.04
N GLY A 113 9.62 34.18 -6.93
CA GLY A 113 10.53 34.16 -8.07
C GLY A 113 12.00 33.99 -7.70
N PHE A 114 12.28 33.55 -6.47
CA PHE A 114 13.64 33.26 -5.98
C PHE A 114 14.21 32.01 -6.65
N LEU A 115 13.36 31.03 -6.97
CA LEU A 115 13.71 29.87 -7.80
C LEU A 115 12.78 29.79 -9.01
N THR A 116 13.37 29.51 -10.16
CA THR A 116 12.62 29.10 -11.35
C THR A 116 12.19 27.63 -11.24
N ALA A 117 11.15 27.25 -12.00
CA ALA A 117 10.72 25.85 -12.06
C ALA A 117 11.85 24.89 -12.50
N ALA A 118 12.75 25.35 -13.38
CA ALA A 118 13.92 24.58 -13.81
C ALA A 118 14.92 24.36 -12.65
N GLU A 119 15.19 25.38 -11.84
CA GLU A 119 16.08 25.24 -10.68
C GLU A 119 15.49 24.32 -9.61
N ILE A 120 14.17 24.36 -9.38
CA ILE A 120 13.50 23.43 -8.46
C ILE A 120 13.63 21.97 -8.94
N LEU A 121 13.55 21.72 -10.24
CA LEU A 121 13.77 20.40 -10.83
C LEU A 121 15.22 19.91 -10.62
N GLU A 122 16.20 20.80 -10.72
CA GLU A 122 17.63 20.49 -10.50
C GLU A 122 17.97 20.19 -9.03
N LEU A 123 17.18 20.71 -8.07
CA LEU A 123 17.36 20.41 -6.65
C LEU A 123 17.17 18.92 -6.32
N ASN A 124 16.57 18.13 -7.23
CA ASN A 124 16.37 16.69 -7.07
C ASN A 124 15.80 16.35 -5.68
N ILE A 125 14.75 17.08 -5.28
CA ILE A 125 14.11 16.91 -3.97
C ILE A 125 13.51 15.50 -3.90
N GLY A 126 14.32 14.57 -3.41
CA GLY A 126 13.93 13.20 -3.13
C GLY A 126 13.83 13.03 -1.62
N THR A 127 12.80 12.33 -1.17
CA THR A 127 12.88 11.69 0.15
C THR A 127 13.99 10.65 0.05
N GLY A 128 14.98 10.65 0.94
CA GLY A 128 16.12 9.72 0.88
C GLY A 128 15.67 8.27 0.70
N THR A 129 15.74 7.77 -0.54
CA THR A 129 15.58 6.38 -0.90
C THR A 129 16.76 6.01 -1.77
N SER A 130 17.81 5.53 -1.11
CA SER A 130 18.88 4.78 -1.77
C SER A 130 19.41 3.80 -0.73
N GLY A 131 18.97 2.56 -0.86
CA GLY A 131 19.38 1.41 -0.06
C GLY A 131 18.86 0.16 -0.73
#